data_AF-A0A523DWU9-F1
#
_entry.id   AF-A0A523DWU9-F1
#
_cell.length_a   1.000
_cell.length_b   1.000
_cell.length_c   1.000
_cell.angle_alpha   90.00
_cell.angle_beta   90.00
_cell.angle_gamma   90.00
#
_symmetry.space_group_name_H-M   'P 1'
#
loop_
_entity.id
_entity.type
_entity.pdbx_description
1 polymer ?
#
loop_
_entity_poly.entity_id
_entity_poly.type
_entity_poly.pdbx_seq_one_letter_code
_entity_poly.pdbx_strand_id
1 'polypeptide(L)'
;VEADSDTRFDIVVTLQATSPFRRAEQIDAAIDELIQKGFDAVISLNEVRALTWHRPRGKLEPLFERAERRNELEPLYHEDGAIRALRRDVLDSELRLGENVGHILMDKMSALTIHDIYDFWLAEKLVHLPRVLFRVDGGGEMGMGHVLRSLAVAEALTKIAPHADLCFLMRADPPEGVQHIARLGYPVRVAPGDELTSIVDAIRDYSPNIVVNDRPFLEEDYLRALAGLGASTVNLVDSLDDIENPSELASIIIATMQESEVELDDYHAGPAFAILRDSFQKKAGASMTIPNDGKRVVLSFGGSDPQNLTMKALEALDDIPGVEVTVVLGPAYSYREQLETLVSKLSYRPDVLKNVEHMADILAEADLVLCSGGMTVFEIAALGRPGMVLCQNRRERERMDEFSRYGSVEHLGLGTDVSVEEIGRHARALLKDRDARQRMSEAGARLVDARGATRVYEVMKKAGNKGPANGGRWL
;
A
#
# COMPACT_ATOMS: atom_id res chain seq x y z
N VAL A 1 -30.14 -22.76 -26.15
CA VAL A 1 -28.66 -22.82 -26.28
C VAL A 1 -28.26 -23.91 -27.27
N GLU A 2 -28.20 -25.20 -26.90
CA GLU A 2 -27.77 -26.26 -27.86
C GLU A 2 -28.64 -26.30 -29.13
N ALA A 3 -29.97 -26.15 -28.98
CA ALA A 3 -30.90 -26.09 -30.11
C ALA A 3 -30.71 -24.85 -31.01
N ASP A 4 -30.12 -23.77 -30.48
CA ASP A 4 -29.92 -22.50 -31.18
C ASP A 4 -28.51 -22.42 -31.81
N SER A 5 -27.55 -23.20 -31.29
CA SER A 5 -26.13 -23.14 -31.66
C SER A 5 -25.64 -24.35 -32.48
N ASP A 6 -26.49 -25.34 -32.77
CA ASP A 6 -26.14 -26.63 -33.40
C ASP A 6 -24.86 -27.26 -32.83
N THR A 7 -24.65 -27.05 -31.53
CA THR A 7 -23.45 -27.45 -30.80
C THR A 7 -23.90 -28.20 -29.56
N ARG A 8 -23.26 -29.34 -29.31
CA ARG A 8 -23.52 -30.18 -28.14
C ARG A 8 -22.37 -30.03 -27.15
N PHE A 9 -22.68 -29.83 -25.87
CA PHE A 9 -21.67 -29.66 -24.83
C PHE A 9 -21.39 -30.99 -24.13
N ASP A 10 -20.10 -31.32 -23.97
CA ASP A 10 -19.65 -32.54 -23.30
C ASP A 10 -19.70 -32.45 -21.76
N ILE A 11 -19.61 -31.22 -21.24
CA ILE A 11 -19.55 -30.92 -19.81
C ILE A 11 -20.62 -29.89 -19.48
N VAL A 12 -21.36 -30.14 -18.41
CA VAL A 12 -22.34 -29.21 -17.85
C VAL A 12 -21.89 -28.78 -16.48
N VAL A 13 -21.75 -27.47 -16.29
CA VAL A 13 -21.40 -26.88 -14.99
C VAL A 13 -22.61 -26.16 -14.42
N THR A 14 -23.06 -26.58 -13.24
CA THR A 14 -24.16 -25.91 -12.53
C THR A 14 -23.60 -25.01 -11.43
N LEU A 15 -24.01 -23.74 -11.48
CA LEU A 15 -23.59 -22.69 -10.56
C LEU A 15 -24.83 -22.14 -9.83
N GLN A 16 -25.03 -22.51 -8.56
CA GLN A 16 -26.21 -22.08 -7.79
C GLN A 16 -26.19 -20.59 -7.45
N ALA A 17 -27.26 -19.85 -7.76
CA ALA A 17 -27.36 -18.42 -7.44
C ALA A 17 -27.27 -18.12 -5.93
N THR A 18 -27.54 -19.10 -5.08
CA THR A 18 -27.43 -19.03 -3.61
C THR A 18 -25.98 -19.07 -3.09
N SER A 19 -24.98 -19.32 -3.93
CA SER A 19 -23.56 -19.34 -3.54
C SER A 19 -22.80 -18.22 -4.25
N PRO A 20 -22.85 -16.97 -3.75
CA PRO A 20 -22.42 -15.80 -4.52
C PRO A 20 -20.90 -15.58 -4.54
N PHE A 21 -20.12 -16.23 -3.67
CA PHE A 21 -18.69 -15.96 -3.45
C PHE A 21 -17.72 -16.95 -4.11
N ARG A 22 -18.22 -17.79 -5.01
CA ARG A 22 -17.36 -18.64 -5.84
C ARG A 22 -16.51 -17.78 -6.78
N ARG A 23 -15.29 -18.23 -7.04
CA ARG A 23 -14.31 -17.56 -7.90
C ARG A 23 -14.15 -18.29 -9.22
N ALA A 24 -13.73 -17.59 -10.26
CA ALA A 24 -13.52 -18.17 -11.60
C ALA A 24 -12.52 -19.33 -11.55
N GLU A 25 -11.42 -19.16 -10.81
CA GLU A 25 -10.37 -20.17 -10.69
C GLU A 25 -10.87 -21.47 -10.04
N GLN A 26 -11.91 -21.40 -9.19
CA GLN A 26 -12.54 -22.58 -8.59
C GLN A 26 -13.43 -23.31 -9.58
N ILE A 27 -14.08 -22.59 -10.51
CA ILE A 27 -14.87 -23.19 -11.58
C ILE A 27 -13.93 -23.92 -12.55
N ASP A 28 -12.84 -23.26 -12.94
CA ASP A 28 -11.83 -23.84 -13.81
C ASP A 28 -11.20 -25.09 -13.16
N ALA A 29 -10.84 -25.01 -11.87
CA ALA A 29 -10.31 -26.16 -11.13
C ALA A 29 -11.28 -27.35 -11.10
N ALA A 30 -12.59 -27.13 -10.98
CA ALA A 30 -13.58 -28.21 -11.02
C ALA A 30 -13.65 -28.89 -12.39
N ILE A 31 -13.56 -28.09 -13.47
CA ILE A 31 -13.55 -28.59 -14.85
C ILE A 31 -12.26 -29.36 -15.13
N ASP A 32 -11.11 -28.82 -14.74
CA ASP A 32 -9.80 -29.46 -14.89
C ASP A 32 -9.74 -30.78 -14.15
N GLU A 33 -10.22 -30.84 -12.90
CA GLU A 33 -10.29 -32.07 -12.11
C GLU A 33 -11.15 -33.13 -12.81
N LEU A 34 -12.31 -32.74 -13.35
CA LEU A 34 -13.23 -33.62 -14.08
C LEU A 34 -12.56 -34.23 -15.32
N ILE A 35 -11.88 -33.40 -16.10
CA ILE A 35 -11.24 -33.79 -17.36
C ILE A 35 -9.99 -34.63 -17.11
N GLN A 36 -9.06 -34.10 -16.32
CA GLN A 36 -7.71 -34.66 -16.17
C GLN A 36 -7.72 -35.99 -15.41
N LYS A 37 -8.61 -36.13 -14.42
CA LYS A 37 -8.71 -37.35 -13.61
C LYS A 37 -9.81 -38.30 -14.06
N GLY A 38 -10.58 -37.93 -15.09
CA GLY A 38 -11.59 -38.81 -15.68
C GLY A 38 -12.76 -39.10 -14.74
N PHE A 39 -13.17 -38.13 -13.91
CA PHE A 39 -14.37 -38.27 -13.08
C PHE A 39 -15.64 -38.13 -13.90
N ASP A 40 -16.74 -38.70 -13.41
CA ASP A 40 -18.09 -38.53 -13.96
C ASP A 40 -18.68 -37.18 -13.52
N ALA A 41 -18.39 -36.80 -12.28
CA ALA A 41 -18.79 -35.56 -11.66
C ALA A 41 -17.69 -35.01 -10.76
N VAL A 42 -17.61 -33.69 -10.61
CA VAL A 42 -16.82 -33.00 -9.59
C VAL A 42 -17.73 -32.05 -8.83
N ILE A 43 -17.71 -32.13 -7.50
CA ILE A 43 -18.51 -31.29 -6.59
C ILE A 43 -17.64 -30.43 -5.70
N SER A 44 -18.14 -29.26 -5.32
CA SER A 44 -17.50 -28.42 -4.31
C SER A 44 -17.87 -28.84 -2.89
N LEU A 45 -16.85 -28.96 -2.05
CA LEU A 45 -16.95 -29.38 -0.65
C LEU A 45 -16.26 -28.36 0.27
N ASN A 46 -16.74 -28.25 1.50
CA ASN A 46 -16.03 -27.57 2.58
C ASN A 46 -15.62 -28.54 3.69
N GLU A 47 -14.49 -28.22 4.34
CA GLU A 47 -13.94 -29.03 5.43
C GLU A 47 -14.62 -28.68 6.77
N VAL A 48 -15.17 -29.70 7.43
CA VAL A 48 -15.85 -29.59 8.72
C VAL A 48 -15.12 -30.40 9.78
N ARG A 49 -14.49 -29.69 10.72
CA ARG A 49 -13.95 -30.26 11.95
C ARG A 49 -14.86 -29.95 13.11
N ALA A 50 -15.77 -30.88 13.40
CA ALA A 50 -16.71 -30.82 14.51
C ALA A 50 -17.13 -32.23 14.94
N LEU A 51 -17.57 -32.37 16.19
CA LEU A 51 -18.19 -33.61 16.67
C LEU A 51 -19.60 -33.70 16.08
N THR A 52 -19.72 -34.38 14.93
CA THR A 52 -20.99 -34.54 14.21
C THR A 52 -21.69 -35.83 14.63
N TRP A 53 -23.01 -35.77 14.79
CA TRP A 53 -23.84 -36.89 15.21
C TRP A 53 -25.00 -37.09 14.23
N HIS A 54 -25.37 -38.34 13.99
CA HIS A 54 -26.58 -38.74 13.28
C HIS A 54 -27.62 -39.27 14.29
N ARG A 55 -28.92 -39.11 14.02
CA ARG A 55 -29.98 -39.52 14.97
C ARG A 55 -30.99 -40.52 14.38
N PRO A 56 -30.60 -41.75 14.05
CA PRO A 56 -31.54 -42.73 13.52
C PRO A 56 -32.48 -43.19 14.63
N ARG A 57 -33.78 -43.20 14.34
CA ARG A 57 -34.83 -43.71 15.26
C ARG A 57 -34.78 -43.09 16.67
N GLY A 58 -34.33 -41.84 16.78
CA GLY A 58 -34.33 -41.08 18.03
C GLY A 58 -33.09 -41.23 18.91
N LYS A 59 -32.17 -42.16 18.61
CA LYS A 59 -30.89 -42.34 19.32
C LYS A 59 -29.78 -41.54 18.64
N LEU A 60 -28.92 -40.85 19.39
CA LEU A 60 -27.74 -40.18 18.82
C LEU A 60 -26.60 -41.19 18.63
N GLU A 61 -26.00 -41.17 17.44
CA GLU A 61 -24.87 -42.01 17.03
C GLU A 61 -23.77 -41.10 16.45
N PRO A 62 -22.51 -41.23 16.88
CA PRO A 62 -21.44 -40.36 16.42
C PRO A 62 -21.02 -40.69 14.98
N LEU A 63 -20.66 -39.67 14.20
CA LEU A 63 -20.00 -39.81 12.89
C LEU A 63 -18.47 -39.71 12.99
N PHE A 64 -17.93 -39.89 14.19
CA PHE A 64 -16.50 -39.82 14.50
C PHE A 64 -16.10 -41.03 15.35
N GLU A 65 -14.85 -41.48 15.22
CA GLU A 65 -14.34 -42.62 15.99
C GLU A 65 -13.97 -42.21 17.43
N ARG A 66 -13.39 -41.03 17.61
CA ARG A 66 -12.93 -40.51 18.92
C ARG A 66 -13.34 -39.07 19.13
N ALA A 67 -13.75 -38.75 20.35
CA ALA A 67 -14.10 -37.39 20.75
C ALA A 67 -12.83 -36.61 21.13
N GLU A 68 -12.13 -36.11 20.12
CA GLU A 68 -10.87 -35.38 20.28
C GLU A 68 -11.07 -33.86 20.16
N ARG A 69 -9.99 -33.08 20.34
CA ARG A 69 -10.06 -31.64 20.15
C ARG A 69 -10.27 -31.33 18.68
N ARG A 70 -10.89 -30.19 18.38
CA ARG A 70 -11.25 -29.77 17.01
C ARG A 70 -10.12 -29.94 15.98
N ASN A 71 -8.88 -29.59 16.35
CA ASN A 71 -7.73 -29.64 15.45
C ASN A 71 -7.14 -31.05 15.28
N GLU A 72 -7.55 -32.01 16.11
CA GLU A 72 -7.11 -33.41 16.09
C GLU A 72 -8.14 -34.31 15.38
N LEU A 73 -9.38 -33.83 15.22
CA LEU A 73 -10.42 -34.56 14.47
C LEU A 73 -10.03 -34.71 13.00
N GLU A 74 -10.19 -35.94 12.51
CA GLU A 74 -10.32 -36.22 11.08
C GLU A 74 -11.45 -35.37 10.48
N PRO A 75 -11.23 -34.71 9.34
CA PRO A 75 -12.23 -33.85 8.74
C PRO A 75 -13.39 -34.66 8.15
N LEU A 76 -14.61 -34.15 8.35
CA LEU A 76 -15.75 -34.50 7.53
C LEU A 76 -15.90 -33.46 6.42
N TYR A 77 -16.46 -33.87 5.28
CA TYR A 77 -16.70 -32.96 4.16
C TYR A 77 -18.19 -32.77 3.95
N HIS A 78 -18.60 -31.52 3.79
CA HIS A 78 -19.99 -31.16 3.51
C HIS A 78 -20.07 -30.51 2.13
N GLU A 79 -21.01 -30.96 1.32
CA GLU A 79 -21.25 -30.38 -0.01
C GLU A 79 -21.84 -28.98 0.16
N ASP A 80 -21.16 -27.97 -0.37
CA ASP A 80 -21.64 -26.58 -0.31
C ASP A 80 -22.56 -26.20 -1.48
N GLY A 81 -22.57 -27.02 -2.54
CA GLY A 81 -23.41 -26.84 -3.73
C GLY A 81 -23.01 -25.66 -4.63
N ALA A 82 -21.88 -25.00 -4.34
CA ALA A 82 -21.43 -23.83 -5.09
C ALA A 82 -21.07 -24.15 -6.54
N ILE A 83 -20.47 -25.32 -6.79
CA ILE A 83 -20.02 -25.77 -8.11
C ILE A 83 -20.31 -27.27 -8.25
N ARG A 84 -20.94 -27.65 -9.36
CA ARG A 84 -20.95 -29.05 -9.83
C ARG A 84 -20.60 -29.08 -11.31
N ALA A 85 -19.53 -29.76 -11.66
CA ALA A 85 -19.16 -30.07 -13.04
C ALA A 85 -19.51 -31.52 -13.34
N LEU A 86 -20.25 -31.77 -14.42
CA LEU A 86 -20.81 -33.08 -14.76
C LEU A 86 -20.48 -33.40 -16.21
N ARG A 87 -20.15 -34.65 -16.50
CA ARG A 87 -20.21 -35.14 -17.88
C ARG A 87 -21.66 -35.22 -18.35
N ARG A 88 -21.86 -35.00 -19.64
CA ARG A 88 -23.20 -34.96 -20.24
C ARG A 88 -23.99 -36.25 -20.01
N ASP A 89 -23.34 -37.39 -20.14
CA ASP A 89 -23.95 -38.71 -19.98
C ASP A 89 -24.49 -38.96 -18.56
N VAL A 90 -23.90 -38.34 -17.53
CA VAL A 90 -24.42 -38.38 -16.15
C VAL A 90 -25.81 -37.77 -16.06
N LEU A 91 -26.11 -36.70 -16.80
CA LEU A 91 -27.43 -36.06 -16.81
C LEU A 91 -28.54 -36.96 -17.37
N ASP A 92 -28.16 -37.89 -18.25
CA ASP A 92 -29.07 -38.84 -18.89
C ASP A 92 -29.17 -40.15 -18.09
N SER A 93 -28.44 -40.27 -16.97
CA SER A 93 -28.41 -41.44 -16.10
C SER A 93 -29.35 -41.30 -14.89
N GLU A 94 -29.72 -42.42 -14.25
CA GLU A 94 -30.45 -42.39 -12.96
C GLU A 94 -29.55 -41.98 -11.78
N LEU A 95 -28.23 -41.98 -11.96
CA LEU A 95 -27.24 -41.62 -10.94
C LEU A 95 -26.97 -40.12 -10.97
N ARG A 96 -27.38 -39.42 -9.92
CA ARG A 96 -27.28 -37.95 -9.81
C ARG A 96 -25.86 -37.39 -10.02
N LEU A 97 -24.82 -38.15 -9.70
CA LEU A 97 -23.40 -37.74 -9.80
C LEU A 97 -22.53 -38.77 -10.53
N GLY A 98 -23.12 -39.78 -11.19
CA GLY A 98 -22.36 -40.91 -11.74
C GLY A 98 -21.79 -41.84 -10.66
N GLU A 99 -20.84 -42.69 -11.04
CA GLU A 99 -20.22 -43.69 -10.15
C GLU A 99 -18.90 -43.17 -9.54
N ASN A 100 -18.17 -42.32 -10.28
CA ASN A 100 -16.86 -41.81 -9.91
C ASN A 100 -16.89 -40.30 -9.70
N VAL A 101 -16.95 -39.87 -8.42
CA VAL A 101 -17.12 -38.47 -8.03
C VAL A 101 -15.81 -37.89 -7.50
N GLY A 102 -15.29 -36.89 -8.17
CA GLY A 102 -14.20 -36.03 -7.71
C GLY A 102 -14.70 -34.84 -6.89
N HIS A 103 -13.77 -34.05 -6.35
CA HIS A 103 -14.12 -32.88 -5.57
C HIS A 103 -13.10 -31.76 -5.68
N ILE A 104 -13.54 -30.55 -5.35
CA ILE A 104 -12.67 -29.42 -5.01
C ILE A 104 -12.98 -28.94 -3.61
N LEU A 105 -11.98 -28.42 -2.90
CA LEU A 105 -12.17 -27.84 -1.58
C LEU A 105 -12.36 -26.32 -1.68
N MET A 106 -13.42 -25.84 -1.04
CA MET A 106 -13.76 -24.44 -0.95
C MET A 106 -13.33 -23.87 0.39
N ASP A 107 -12.81 -22.64 0.37
CA ASP A 107 -12.62 -21.88 1.59
C ASP A 107 -13.97 -21.45 2.18
N LYS A 108 -13.96 -21.02 3.45
CA LYS A 108 -15.20 -20.69 4.17
C LYS A 108 -16.04 -19.60 3.49
N MET A 109 -15.42 -18.65 2.79
CA MET A 109 -16.14 -17.57 2.14
C MET A 109 -16.79 -18.07 0.85
N SER A 110 -16.01 -18.73 -0.01
CA SER A 110 -16.54 -19.28 -1.27
C SER A 110 -17.56 -20.41 -1.07
N ALA A 111 -17.50 -21.13 0.06
CA ALA A 111 -18.47 -22.14 0.46
C ALA A 111 -19.76 -21.59 1.08
N LEU A 112 -19.89 -20.27 1.27
CA LEU A 112 -21.11 -19.70 1.84
C LEU A 112 -22.28 -19.87 0.86
N THR A 113 -23.33 -20.53 1.35
CA THR A 113 -24.58 -20.72 0.63
C THR A 113 -25.72 -20.07 1.42
N ILE A 114 -26.53 -19.28 0.71
CA ILE A 114 -27.66 -18.54 1.27
C ILE A 114 -28.86 -19.48 1.37
N HIS A 115 -29.18 -19.92 2.59
CA HIS A 115 -30.37 -20.72 2.87
C HIS A 115 -31.44 -19.91 3.61
N ASP A 116 -31.04 -18.96 4.42
CA ASP A 116 -31.94 -18.12 5.19
C ASP A 116 -31.50 -16.63 5.24
N ILE A 117 -32.24 -15.85 6.04
CA ILE A 117 -32.01 -14.41 6.19
C ILE A 117 -30.69 -14.09 6.90
N TYR A 118 -30.17 -14.97 7.75
CA TYR A 118 -28.90 -14.77 8.44
C TYR A 118 -27.73 -15.03 7.50
N ASP A 119 -27.82 -16.04 6.65
CA ASP A 119 -26.84 -16.25 5.58
C ASP A 119 -26.85 -15.06 4.61
N PHE A 120 -28.03 -14.56 4.26
CA PHE A 120 -28.17 -13.38 3.41
C PHE A 120 -27.55 -12.14 4.06
N TRP A 121 -27.80 -11.92 5.36
CA TRP A 121 -27.19 -10.82 6.12
C TRP A 121 -25.66 -10.95 6.16
N LEU A 122 -25.13 -12.15 6.39
CA LEU A 122 -23.68 -12.38 6.35
C LEU A 122 -23.13 -12.13 4.95
N ALA A 123 -23.79 -12.61 3.90
CA ALA A 123 -23.42 -12.37 2.52
C ALA A 123 -23.42 -10.87 2.20
N GLU A 124 -24.43 -10.12 2.63
CA GLU A 124 -24.46 -8.66 2.49
C GLU A 124 -23.21 -8.04 3.12
N LYS A 125 -22.84 -8.41 4.35
CA LYS A 125 -21.62 -7.87 5.00
C LYS A 125 -20.34 -8.27 4.28
N LEU A 126 -20.27 -9.47 3.73
CA LEU A 126 -19.10 -9.96 2.99
C LEU A 126 -18.95 -9.29 1.62
N VAL A 127 -20.05 -9.04 0.90
CA VAL A 127 -20.04 -8.26 -0.37
C VAL A 127 -19.56 -6.82 -0.11
N HIS A 128 -19.84 -6.28 1.07
CA HIS A 128 -19.40 -4.96 1.49
C HIS A 128 -18.02 -4.95 2.17
N LEU A 129 -17.25 -6.05 2.16
CA LEU A 129 -15.86 -5.94 2.59
C LEU A 129 -15.08 -5.08 1.59
N PRO A 130 -14.30 -4.09 2.04
CA PRO A 130 -13.53 -3.25 1.13
C PRO A 130 -12.56 -4.10 0.31
N ARG A 131 -12.75 -4.11 -1.00
CA ARG A 131 -11.81 -4.70 -1.95
C ARG A 131 -10.98 -3.59 -2.57
N VAL A 132 -9.74 -3.47 -2.13
CA VAL A 132 -8.87 -2.34 -2.46
C VAL A 132 -7.70 -2.84 -3.29
N LEU A 133 -7.49 -2.18 -4.44
CA LEU A 133 -6.35 -2.42 -5.30
C LEU A 133 -5.41 -1.22 -5.23
N PHE A 134 -4.14 -1.45 -4.90
CA PHE A 134 -3.09 -0.46 -4.97
C PHE A 134 -2.42 -0.54 -6.34
N ARG A 135 -2.59 0.48 -7.20
CA ARG A 135 -1.81 0.62 -8.44
C ARG A 135 -0.58 1.47 -8.15
N VAL A 136 0.56 0.80 -8.04
CA VAL A 136 1.84 1.43 -7.70
C VAL A 136 2.98 0.66 -8.33
N ASP A 137 4.03 1.38 -8.71
CA ASP A 137 5.29 0.80 -9.18
C ASP A 137 6.45 1.38 -8.36
N GLY A 138 7.56 0.64 -8.30
CA GLY A 138 8.80 1.12 -7.70
C GLY A 138 9.93 0.10 -7.83
N GLY A 139 11.15 0.62 -7.73
CA GLY A 139 12.39 -0.10 -8.03
C GLY A 139 13.23 0.66 -9.07
N GLY A 140 14.43 0.15 -9.36
CA GLY A 140 15.37 0.78 -10.30
C GLY A 140 15.58 2.29 -10.04
N GLU A 141 15.53 3.08 -11.12
CA GLU A 141 15.68 4.54 -11.06
C GLU A 141 14.46 5.27 -10.48
N MET A 142 13.26 4.67 -10.54
CA MET A 142 12.04 5.24 -9.96
C MET A 142 12.09 5.29 -8.43
N GLY A 143 12.90 4.42 -7.82
CA GLY A 143 13.01 4.29 -6.37
C GLY A 143 11.79 3.63 -5.73
N MET A 144 11.78 3.59 -4.40
CA MET A 144 10.77 2.85 -3.62
C MET A 144 9.76 3.76 -2.90
N GLY A 145 9.77 5.07 -3.16
CA GLY A 145 8.97 6.06 -2.44
C GLY A 145 7.46 5.76 -2.49
N HIS A 146 6.92 5.62 -3.71
CA HIS A 146 5.51 5.31 -3.93
C HIS A 146 5.10 3.96 -3.32
N VAL A 147 5.92 2.92 -3.48
CA VAL A 147 5.67 1.58 -2.89
C VAL A 147 5.55 1.67 -1.37
N LEU A 148 6.46 2.40 -0.72
CA LEU A 148 6.49 2.54 0.74
C LEU A 148 5.36 3.45 1.25
N ARG A 149 4.97 4.46 0.46
CA ARG A 149 3.80 5.32 0.72
C ARG A 149 2.50 4.52 0.65
N SER A 150 2.30 3.78 -0.43
CA SER A 150 1.16 2.87 -0.61
C SER A 150 1.09 1.79 0.45
N LEU A 151 2.24 1.19 0.81
CA LEU A 151 2.32 0.21 1.89
C LEU A 151 1.87 0.80 3.23
N ALA A 152 2.27 2.03 3.57
CA ALA A 152 1.84 2.67 4.81
C ALA A 152 0.32 2.87 4.87
N VAL A 153 -0.33 3.14 3.73
CA VAL A 153 -1.80 3.19 3.63
C VAL A 153 -2.41 1.80 3.80
N ALA A 154 -1.85 0.77 3.14
CA ALA A 154 -2.30 -0.61 3.27
C ALA A 154 -2.18 -1.14 4.72
N GLU A 155 -1.11 -0.81 5.42
CA GLU A 155 -0.91 -1.13 6.84
C GLU A 155 -1.93 -0.43 7.73
N ALA A 156 -2.18 0.87 7.50
CA ALA A 156 -3.20 1.61 8.24
C ALA A 156 -4.59 1.02 8.03
N LEU A 157 -4.90 0.62 6.80
CA LEU A 157 -6.15 -0.05 6.44
C LEU A 157 -6.27 -1.41 7.14
N THR A 158 -5.23 -2.25 7.07
CA THR A 158 -5.24 -3.59 7.70
C THR A 158 -5.43 -3.52 9.21
N LYS A 159 -4.91 -2.49 9.89
CA LYS A 159 -5.10 -2.28 11.33
C LYS A 159 -6.56 -2.01 11.69
N ILE A 160 -7.32 -1.34 10.83
CA ILE A 160 -8.68 -0.87 11.12
C ILE A 160 -9.73 -1.82 10.52
N ALA A 161 -9.47 -2.34 9.33
CA ALA A 161 -10.32 -3.28 8.59
C ALA A 161 -9.51 -4.53 8.20
N PRO A 162 -9.22 -5.43 9.16
CA PRO A 162 -8.35 -6.61 8.96
C PRO A 162 -8.94 -7.65 8.00
N HIS A 163 -10.20 -7.50 7.61
CA HIS A 163 -10.91 -8.38 6.67
C HIS A 163 -11.05 -7.76 5.27
N ALA A 164 -10.46 -6.60 5.03
CA ALA A 164 -10.43 -6.03 3.69
C ALA A 164 -9.57 -6.91 2.75
N ASP A 165 -10.05 -7.08 1.52
CA ASP A 165 -9.31 -7.79 0.47
C ASP A 165 -8.38 -6.80 -0.23
N LEU A 166 -7.07 -6.94 0.02
CA LEU A 166 -6.05 -6.03 -0.46
C LEU A 166 -5.19 -6.72 -1.51
N CYS A 167 -4.93 -6.01 -2.61
CA CYS A 167 -3.98 -6.47 -3.63
C CYS A 167 -3.18 -5.29 -4.17
N PHE A 168 -1.94 -5.55 -4.57
CA PHE A 168 -1.10 -4.60 -5.29
C PHE A 168 -1.02 -5.02 -6.75
N LEU A 169 -1.32 -4.10 -7.67
CA LEU A 169 -1.08 -4.25 -9.11
C LEU A 169 0.18 -3.47 -9.50
N MET A 170 1.22 -4.19 -9.90
CA MET A 170 2.55 -3.65 -10.17
C MET A 170 3.10 -4.16 -11.50
N ARG A 171 4.02 -3.42 -12.12
CA ARG A 171 4.81 -3.88 -13.27
C ARG A 171 5.81 -4.96 -12.85
N ALA A 172 6.16 -5.84 -13.79
CA ALA A 172 7.12 -6.92 -13.55
C ALA A 172 8.56 -6.41 -13.37
N ASP A 173 8.91 -5.37 -14.13
CA ASP A 173 10.24 -4.77 -14.19
C ASP A 173 10.12 -3.27 -13.87
N PRO A 174 10.87 -2.76 -12.88
CA PRO A 174 11.87 -3.47 -12.07
C PRO A 174 11.25 -4.28 -10.91
N PRO A 175 11.81 -5.46 -10.54
CA PRO A 175 11.13 -6.43 -9.69
C PRO A 175 11.18 -6.10 -8.19
N GLU A 176 11.95 -5.11 -7.77
CA GLU A 176 12.18 -4.82 -6.35
C GLU A 176 10.89 -4.42 -5.62
N GLY A 177 10.02 -3.65 -6.27
CA GLY A 177 8.70 -3.30 -5.76
C GLY A 177 7.85 -4.54 -5.47
N VAL A 178 7.69 -5.41 -6.47
CA VAL A 178 6.96 -6.69 -6.36
C VAL A 178 7.54 -7.56 -5.25
N GLN A 179 8.86 -7.75 -5.24
CA GLN A 179 9.55 -8.56 -4.23
C GLN A 179 9.40 -7.98 -2.82
N HIS A 180 9.41 -6.65 -2.67
CA HIS A 180 9.24 -6.00 -1.38
C HIS A 180 7.84 -6.25 -0.81
N ILE A 181 6.80 -5.99 -1.60
CA ILE A 181 5.40 -6.18 -1.16
C ILE A 181 5.11 -7.67 -0.89
N ALA A 182 5.54 -8.57 -1.77
CA ALA A 182 5.33 -10.01 -1.61
C ALA A 182 6.03 -10.56 -0.34
N ARG A 183 7.25 -10.09 -0.01
CA ARG A 183 7.96 -10.50 1.21
C ARG A 183 7.23 -10.11 2.49
N LEU A 184 6.42 -9.05 2.45
CA LEU A 184 5.59 -8.62 3.58
C LEU A 184 4.25 -9.36 3.67
N GLY A 185 3.99 -10.30 2.77
CA GLY A 185 2.80 -11.15 2.78
C GLY A 185 1.56 -10.55 2.12
N TYR A 186 1.70 -9.41 1.43
CA TYR A 186 0.59 -8.83 0.67
C TYR A 186 0.44 -9.50 -0.71
N PRO A 187 -0.79 -9.79 -1.17
CA PRO A 187 -1.03 -10.28 -2.52
C PRO A 187 -0.57 -9.29 -3.59
N VAL A 188 0.24 -9.76 -4.54
CA VAL A 188 0.69 -8.96 -5.69
C VAL A 188 0.21 -9.60 -6.99
N ARG A 189 -0.45 -8.80 -7.82
CA ARG A 189 -0.72 -9.11 -9.23
C ARG A 189 0.28 -8.34 -10.08
N VAL A 190 0.94 -9.06 -10.98
CA VAL A 190 1.84 -8.45 -11.95
C VAL A 190 1.03 -8.10 -13.19
N ALA A 191 1.14 -6.86 -13.64
CA ALA A 191 0.52 -6.40 -14.87
C ALA A 191 1.03 -7.22 -16.07
N PRO A 192 0.15 -7.75 -16.93
CA PRO A 192 0.56 -8.57 -18.07
C PRO A 192 1.27 -7.77 -19.17
N GLY A 193 1.04 -6.45 -19.20
CA GLY A 193 1.68 -5.50 -20.11
C GLY A 193 1.50 -4.07 -19.59
N ASP A 194 2.22 -3.14 -20.20
CA ASP A 194 2.21 -1.72 -19.83
C ASP A 194 1.12 -0.92 -20.55
N GLU A 195 0.42 -1.53 -21.52
CA GLU A 195 -0.66 -0.87 -22.23
C GLU A 195 -1.85 -0.62 -21.31
N LEU A 196 -2.53 0.50 -21.51
CA LEU A 196 -3.72 0.88 -20.74
C LEU A 196 -4.77 -0.24 -20.69
N THR A 197 -5.02 -0.91 -21.81
CA THR A 197 -5.98 -2.03 -21.89
C THR A 197 -5.58 -3.19 -20.97
N SER A 198 -4.30 -3.58 -21.00
CA SER A 198 -3.73 -4.65 -20.18
C SER A 198 -3.87 -4.35 -18.68
N ILE A 199 -3.63 -3.09 -18.29
CA ILE A 199 -3.79 -2.62 -16.92
C ILE A 199 -5.27 -2.61 -16.51
N VAL A 200 -6.15 -2.05 -17.33
CA VAL A 200 -7.59 -1.93 -17.05
C VAL A 200 -8.24 -3.31 -16.95
N ASP A 201 -7.85 -4.27 -17.78
CA ASP A 201 -8.35 -5.64 -17.72
C ASP A 201 -7.88 -6.33 -16.43
N ALA A 202 -6.61 -6.18 -16.04
CA ALA A 202 -6.13 -6.70 -14.75
C ALA A 202 -6.86 -6.10 -13.54
N ILE A 203 -7.22 -4.80 -13.60
CA ILE A 203 -8.04 -4.13 -12.58
C ILE A 203 -9.46 -4.71 -12.60
N ARG A 204 -10.08 -4.87 -13.78
CA ARG A 204 -11.43 -5.45 -13.92
C ARG A 204 -11.48 -6.87 -13.37
N ASP A 205 -10.49 -7.70 -13.66
CA ASP A 205 -10.41 -9.08 -13.19
C ASP A 205 -10.34 -9.17 -11.67
N TYR A 206 -9.65 -8.22 -11.03
CA TYR A 206 -9.68 -8.11 -9.56
C TYR A 206 -11.00 -7.54 -9.03
N SER A 207 -11.75 -6.77 -9.83
CA SER A 207 -13.03 -6.15 -9.47
C SER A 207 -12.98 -5.39 -8.14
N PRO A 208 -12.08 -4.40 -7.97
CA PRO A 208 -11.98 -3.61 -6.74
C PRO A 208 -13.16 -2.66 -6.57
N ASN A 209 -13.53 -2.38 -5.32
CA ASN A 209 -14.41 -1.25 -5.00
C ASN A 209 -13.63 0.07 -5.01
N ILE A 210 -12.35 0.01 -4.63
CA ILE A 210 -11.46 1.18 -4.55
C ILE A 210 -10.14 0.89 -5.23
N VAL A 211 -9.69 1.81 -6.09
CA VAL A 211 -8.33 1.81 -6.66
C VAL A 211 -7.54 2.95 -6.02
N VAL A 212 -6.51 2.61 -5.26
CA VAL A 212 -5.53 3.56 -4.73
C VAL A 212 -4.41 3.71 -5.73
N ASN A 213 -4.31 4.88 -6.34
CA ASN A 213 -3.31 5.21 -7.33
C ASN A 213 -2.15 5.94 -6.67
N ASP A 214 -0.93 5.43 -6.85
CA ASP A 214 0.29 6.07 -6.37
C ASP A 214 1.35 5.98 -7.48
N ARG A 215 1.16 6.82 -8.50
CA ARG A 215 2.00 6.89 -9.69
C ARG A 215 2.60 8.30 -9.79
N PRO A 216 3.76 8.46 -10.45
CA PRO A 216 4.36 9.78 -10.64
C PRO A 216 3.45 10.77 -11.38
N PHE A 217 2.59 10.26 -12.26
CA PHE A 217 1.62 11.04 -13.03
C PHE A 217 0.38 10.20 -13.31
N LEU A 218 -0.79 10.82 -13.30
CA LEU A 218 -2.07 10.19 -13.59
C LEU A 218 -2.70 10.82 -14.84
N GLU A 219 -2.69 10.05 -15.91
CA GLU A 219 -3.19 10.44 -17.23
C GLU A 219 -4.73 10.42 -17.29
N GLU A 220 -5.32 11.33 -18.07
CA GLU A 220 -6.77 11.46 -18.21
C GLU A 220 -7.42 10.16 -18.72
N ASP A 221 -6.85 9.57 -19.78
CA ASP A 221 -7.37 8.34 -20.39
C ASP A 221 -7.39 7.17 -19.39
N TYR A 222 -6.40 7.11 -18.49
CA TYR A 222 -6.35 6.12 -17.43
C TYR A 222 -7.49 6.33 -16.42
N LEU A 223 -7.65 7.55 -15.91
CA LEU A 223 -8.71 7.86 -14.95
C LEU A 223 -10.11 7.66 -15.54
N ARG A 224 -10.31 8.03 -16.81
CA ARG A 224 -11.57 7.80 -17.54
C ARG A 224 -11.87 6.32 -17.68
N ALA A 225 -10.87 5.49 -17.98
CA ALA A 225 -11.04 4.04 -18.05
C ALA A 225 -11.43 3.44 -16.68
N LEU A 226 -10.84 3.93 -15.57
CA LEU A 226 -11.20 3.51 -14.22
C LEU A 226 -12.64 3.90 -13.85
N ALA A 227 -13.07 5.12 -14.21
CA ALA A 227 -14.44 5.57 -13.98
C ALA A 227 -15.46 4.64 -14.67
N GLY A 228 -15.14 4.14 -15.86
CA GLY A 228 -15.94 3.15 -16.60
C GLY A 228 -16.06 1.78 -15.91
N LEU A 229 -15.17 1.44 -14.98
CA LEU A 229 -15.24 0.20 -14.19
C LEU A 229 -16.15 0.33 -12.95
N GLY A 230 -16.56 1.55 -12.57
CA GLY A 230 -17.37 1.80 -11.39
C GLY A 230 -16.63 1.71 -10.05
N ALA A 231 -15.29 1.67 -10.08
CA ALA A 231 -14.46 1.74 -8.87
C ALA A 231 -14.22 3.19 -8.45
N SER A 232 -14.23 3.47 -7.14
CA SER A 232 -13.81 4.78 -6.63
C SER A 232 -12.29 4.91 -6.69
N THR A 233 -11.78 6.07 -7.10
CA THR A 233 -10.33 6.30 -7.19
C THR A 233 -9.82 7.15 -6.01
N VAL A 234 -8.68 6.77 -5.46
CA VAL A 234 -7.98 7.51 -4.41
C VAL A 234 -6.59 7.81 -4.94
N ASN A 235 -6.34 9.06 -5.28
CA ASN A 235 -5.16 9.45 -6.05
C ASN A 235 -4.15 10.12 -5.11
N LEU A 236 -3.06 9.41 -4.82
CA LEU A 236 -1.94 9.90 -4.01
C LEU A 236 -0.97 10.63 -4.92
N VAL A 237 -0.90 11.96 -4.79
CA VAL A 237 -0.07 12.83 -5.63
C VAL A 237 0.78 13.75 -4.76
N ASP A 238 1.84 14.31 -5.33
CA ASP A 238 2.61 15.33 -4.62
C ASP A 238 1.92 16.69 -4.78
N SER A 239 1.63 17.10 -6.02
CA SER A 239 0.82 18.27 -6.35
C SER A 239 -0.30 17.95 -7.34
N LEU A 240 -1.20 18.92 -7.57
CA LEU A 240 -2.24 18.80 -8.60
C LEU A 240 -1.67 18.76 -10.03
N ASP A 241 -0.41 19.13 -10.22
CA ASP A 241 0.25 19.02 -11.53
C ASP A 241 0.54 17.55 -11.92
N ASP A 242 0.46 16.62 -10.96
CA ASP A 242 0.69 15.20 -11.20
C ASP A 242 -0.60 14.44 -11.64
N ILE A 243 -1.70 15.16 -11.90
CA ILE A 243 -2.99 14.58 -12.27
C ILE A 243 -3.71 15.42 -13.34
N GLU A 244 -4.15 14.78 -14.42
CA GLU A 244 -4.91 15.43 -15.49
C GLU A 244 -6.41 15.47 -15.18
N ASN A 245 -7.04 16.62 -15.45
CA ASN A 245 -8.49 16.85 -15.30
C ASN A 245 -9.10 16.35 -13.97
N PRO A 246 -8.50 16.72 -12.81
CA PRO A 246 -8.88 16.19 -11.50
C PRO A 246 -10.36 16.42 -11.15
N SER A 247 -10.96 17.52 -11.57
CA SER A 247 -12.35 17.88 -11.26
C SER A 247 -13.41 16.97 -11.90
N GLU A 248 -13.08 16.29 -12.99
CA GLU A 248 -14.05 15.49 -13.75
C GLU A 248 -13.94 13.98 -13.47
N LEU A 249 -12.74 13.51 -13.09
CA LEU A 249 -12.41 12.07 -13.16
C LEU A 249 -11.89 11.47 -11.84
N ALA A 250 -11.45 12.28 -10.88
CA ALA A 250 -10.93 11.79 -9.61
C ALA A 250 -12.03 11.73 -8.54
N SER A 251 -12.17 10.61 -7.83
CA SER A 251 -13.12 10.53 -6.71
C SER A 251 -12.57 11.15 -5.43
N ILE A 252 -11.27 10.94 -5.15
CA ILE A 252 -10.54 11.53 -4.03
C ILE A 252 -9.13 11.86 -4.51
N ILE A 253 -8.61 13.01 -4.08
CA ILE A 253 -7.21 13.39 -4.31
C ILE A 253 -6.56 13.71 -2.97
N ILE A 254 -5.40 13.09 -2.72
CA ILE A 254 -4.56 13.34 -1.57
C ILE A 254 -3.24 13.94 -2.06
N ALA A 255 -3.08 15.25 -1.92
CA ALA A 255 -1.88 15.98 -2.35
C ALA A 255 -0.97 16.30 -1.15
N THR A 256 0.04 15.46 -0.92
CA THR A 256 0.83 15.55 0.33
C THR A 256 1.76 16.76 0.39
N MET A 257 2.09 17.35 -0.77
CA MET A 257 3.05 18.45 -0.89
C MET A 257 2.41 19.77 -1.34
N GLN A 258 1.10 19.81 -1.55
CA GLN A 258 0.36 21.03 -1.87
C GLN A 258 -0.10 21.72 -0.58
N GLU A 259 0.15 23.02 -0.45
CA GLU A 259 -0.38 23.81 0.68
C GLU A 259 -1.57 24.69 0.30
N SER A 260 -1.63 25.16 -0.95
CA SER A 260 -2.72 26.00 -1.40
C SER A 260 -4.07 25.28 -1.26
N GLU A 261 -5.03 25.91 -0.59
CA GLU A 261 -6.41 25.47 -0.62
C GLU A 261 -6.94 25.59 -2.05
N VAL A 262 -7.39 24.47 -2.61
CA VAL A 262 -8.05 24.40 -3.90
C VAL A 262 -9.48 23.96 -3.65
N GLU A 263 -10.43 24.69 -4.21
CA GLU A 263 -11.85 24.32 -4.18
C GLU A 263 -12.09 23.18 -5.17
N LEU A 264 -11.86 21.96 -4.70
CA LEU A 264 -12.19 20.71 -5.39
C LEU A 264 -12.92 19.80 -4.41
N ASP A 265 -13.96 19.11 -4.89
CA ASP A 265 -14.67 18.12 -4.08
C ASP A 265 -13.73 16.96 -3.72
N ASP A 266 -13.82 16.47 -2.47
CA ASP A 266 -13.00 15.36 -1.94
C ASP A 266 -11.48 15.53 -2.16
N TYR A 267 -11.02 16.79 -2.18
CA TYR A 267 -9.61 17.16 -2.20
C TYR A 267 -9.05 17.33 -0.79
N HIS A 268 -7.91 16.70 -0.53
CA HIS A 268 -7.24 16.73 0.75
C HIS A 268 -5.75 16.99 0.55
N ALA A 269 -5.20 17.96 1.28
CA ALA A 269 -3.84 18.42 1.02
C ALA A 269 -3.07 18.75 2.29
N GLY A 270 -1.77 18.95 2.10
CA GLY A 270 -0.86 19.51 3.07
C GLY A 270 -0.33 18.53 4.11
N PRO A 271 0.44 19.03 5.08
CA PRO A 271 1.22 18.20 6.01
C PRO A 271 0.38 17.28 6.90
N ALA A 272 -0.89 17.61 7.14
CA ALA A 272 -1.83 16.75 7.87
C ALA A 272 -2.07 15.39 7.16
N PHE A 273 -1.94 15.36 5.84
CA PHE A 273 -2.08 14.15 5.03
C PHE A 273 -0.75 13.47 4.71
N ALA A 274 0.38 13.92 5.27
CA ALA A 274 1.68 13.28 5.05
C ALA A 274 1.65 11.79 5.46
N ILE A 275 1.86 10.93 4.48
CA ILE A 275 1.79 9.47 4.63
C ILE A 275 3.18 8.97 5.01
N LEU A 276 3.36 8.63 6.29
CA LEU A 276 4.64 8.16 6.82
C LEU A 276 4.57 6.67 7.19
N ARG A 277 5.71 5.97 7.09
CA ARG A 277 5.84 4.55 7.45
C ARG A 277 5.58 4.33 8.94
N ASP A 278 5.14 3.12 9.31
CA ASP A 278 4.82 2.74 10.69
C ASP A 278 5.95 3.04 11.70
N SER A 279 7.21 2.90 11.29
CA SER A 279 8.37 3.24 12.14
C SER A 279 8.41 4.71 12.57
N PHE A 280 7.99 5.63 11.71
CA PHE A 280 7.81 7.04 12.06
C PHE A 280 6.57 7.26 12.91
N GLN A 281 5.45 6.60 12.57
CA GLN A 281 4.20 6.71 13.34
C GLN A 281 4.38 6.33 14.81
N LYS A 282 5.15 5.27 15.09
CA LYS A 282 5.46 4.80 16.45
C LYS A 282 6.32 5.76 17.27
N LYS A 283 7.08 6.64 16.61
CA LYS A 283 7.99 7.60 17.26
C LYS A 283 7.45 9.02 17.28
N ALA A 284 6.48 9.33 16.44
CA ALA A 284 5.87 10.64 16.36
C ALA A 284 5.26 11.05 17.71
N GLY A 285 5.42 12.34 18.05
CA GLY A 285 4.91 12.90 19.31
C GLY A 285 5.64 12.44 20.57
N ALA A 286 6.72 11.66 20.47
CA ALA A 286 7.60 11.41 21.60
C ALA A 286 8.23 12.72 22.10
N SER A 287 8.29 12.90 23.43
CA SER A 287 8.94 14.08 24.01
C SER A 287 10.45 14.00 23.76
N MET A 288 10.95 14.82 22.84
CA MET A 288 12.38 14.85 22.51
C MET A 288 13.13 15.77 23.46
N THR A 289 14.29 15.32 23.93
CA THR A 289 15.21 16.18 24.68
C THR A 289 16.13 16.89 23.70
N ILE A 290 16.04 18.22 23.63
CA ILE A 290 16.96 19.05 22.83
C ILE A 290 18.17 19.42 23.68
N PRO A 291 19.39 18.98 23.32
CA PRO A 291 20.60 19.31 24.07
C PRO A 291 20.94 20.80 23.95
N ASN A 292 21.72 21.33 24.90
CA ASN A 292 22.21 22.71 24.87
C ASN A 292 23.03 22.98 23.60
N ASP A 293 24.03 22.14 23.36
CA ASP A 293 24.82 22.17 22.12
C ASP A 293 24.47 20.93 21.30
N GLY A 294 24.05 21.15 20.05
CA GLY A 294 23.82 20.08 19.09
C GLY A 294 25.14 19.58 18.53
N LYS A 295 25.27 18.28 18.34
CA LYS A 295 26.47 17.64 17.77
C LYS A 295 26.13 16.65 16.68
N ARG A 296 25.02 15.94 16.80
CA ARG A 296 24.63 14.89 15.85
C ARG A 296 23.93 15.50 14.66
N VAL A 297 24.54 15.39 13.48
CA VAL A 297 24.00 15.86 12.21
C VAL A 297 23.73 14.67 11.30
N VAL A 298 22.53 14.59 10.75
CA VAL A 298 22.19 13.59 9.73
C VAL A 298 22.09 14.26 8.37
N LEU A 299 22.74 13.69 7.36
CA LEU A 299 22.64 14.12 5.96
C LEU A 299 21.79 13.12 5.18
N SER A 300 20.73 13.59 4.49
CA SER A 300 19.85 12.76 3.65
C SER A 300 19.28 13.58 2.49
N PHE A 301 19.93 13.51 1.32
CA PHE A 301 19.57 14.29 0.13
C PHE A 301 18.75 13.52 -0.91
N GLY A 302 18.07 12.46 -0.48
CA GLY A 302 17.16 11.66 -1.30
C GLY A 302 17.83 10.46 -1.99
N GLY A 303 17.07 9.82 -2.89
CA GLY A 303 17.43 8.53 -3.49
C GLY A 303 18.66 8.56 -4.39
N SER A 304 18.88 9.66 -5.11
CA SER A 304 19.97 9.81 -6.10
C SER A 304 20.93 10.95 -5.81
N ASP A 305 20.51 11.99 -5.08
CA ASP A 305 21.26 13.23 -4.82
C ASP A 305 21.97 13.77 -6.08
N PRO A 306 21.22 14.20 -7.10
CA PRO A 306 21.77 14.52 -8.42
C PRO A 306 22.70 15.73 -8.45
N GLN A 307 22.60 16.65 -7.49
CA GLN A 307 23.53 17.78 -7.36
C GLN A 307 24.71 17.48 -6.42
N ASN A 308 24.81 16.27 -5.88
CA ASN A 308 25.84 15.85 -4.93
C ASN A 308 25.92 16.77 -3.69
N LEU A 309 24.76 17.16 -3.16
CA LEU A 309 24.65 18.02 -1.98
C LEU A 309 25.22 17.35 -0.74
N THR A 310 25.28 16.01 -0.73
CA THR A 310 25.96 15.23 0.31
C THR A 310 27.41 15.68 0.49
N MET A 311 28.20 15.74 -0.58
CA MET A 311 29.61 16.16 -0.50
C MET A 311 29.73 17.62 -0.06
N LYS A 312 28.88 18.48 -0.62
CA LYS A 312 28.86 19.90 -0.29
C LYS A 312 28.56 20.16 1.19
N ALA A 313 27.60 19.43 1.76
CA ALA A 313 27.27 19.49 3.18
C ALA A 313 28.39 18.91 4.06
N LEU A 314 29.03 17.81 3.64
CA LEU A 314 30.17 17.25 4.37
C LEU A 314 31.33 18.24 4.48
N GLU A 315 31.68 18.91 3.39
CA GLU A 315 32.70 19.97 3.35
C GLU A 315 32.32 21.14 4.25
N ALA A 316 31.06 21.58 4.22
CA ALA A 316 30.56 22.69 5.02
C ALA A 316 30.61 22.44 6.54
N LEU A 317 30.53 21.17 6.96
CA LEU A 317 30.58 20.77 8.36
C LEU A 317 32.00 20.59 8.89
N ASP A 318 33.04 20.61 8.05
CA ASP A 318 34.42 20.34 8.45
C ASP A 318 34.96 21.33 9.49
N ASP A 319 34.52 22.58 9.39
CA ASP A 319 34.92 23.64 10.32
C ASP A 319 34.16 23.61 11.66
N ILE A 320 33.26 22.65 11.91
CA ILE A 320 32.44 22.58 13.13
C ILE A 320 33.06 21.58 14.13
N PRO A 321 33.70 22.06 15.22
CA PRO A 321 34.40 21.17 16.14
C PRO A 321 33.45 20.23 16.87
N GLY A 322 33.77 18.94 16.86
CA GLY A 322 33.03 17.91 17.61
C GLY A 322 31.67 17.54 17.01
N VAL A 323 31.44 17.86 15.73
CA VAL A 323 30.27 17.38 14.99
C VAL A 323 30.36 15.87 14.74
N GLU A 324 29.26 15.18 14.94
CA GLU A 324 29.08 13.76 14.66
C GLU A 324 28.14 13.65 13.47
N VAL A 325 28.66 13.23 12.31
CA VAL A 325 27.88 13.24 11.06
C VAL A 325 27.54 11.83 10.63
N THR A 326 26.27 11.56 10.41
CA THR A 326 25.77 10.35 9.77
C THR A 326 25.22 10.70 8.40
N VAL A 327 25.69 10.02 7.36
CA VAL A 327 25.26 10.20 5.98
C VAL A 327 24.41 9.02 5.57
N VAL A 328 23.16 9.25 5.18
CA VAL A 328 22.32 8.21 4.60
C VAL A 328 22.28 8.38 3.09
N LEU A 329 22.99 7.50 2.38
CA LEU A 329 23.02 7.52 0.92
C LEU A 329 21.82 6.78 0.34
N GLY A 330 21.18 7.43 -0.63
CA GLY A 330 20.15 6.80 -1.44
C GLY A 330 20.71 5.69 -2.35
N PRO A 331 19.86 4.74 -2.78
CA PRO A 331 20.28 3.58 -3.57
C PRO A 331 20.88 3.96 -4.93
N ALA A 332 20.45 5.08 -5.51
CA ALA A 332 20.88 5.58 -6.82
C ALA A 332 22.00 6.65 -6.72
N TYR A 333 22.68 6.76 -5.57
CA TYR A 333 23.80 7.70 -5.42
C TYR A 333 25.02 7.29 -6.25
N SER A 334 25.42 8.15 -7.18
CA SER A 334 26.42 7.86 -8.22
C SER A 334 27.83 8.38 -7.92
N TYR A 335 28.02 9.26 -6.93
CA TYR A 335 29.31 9.96 -6.69
C TYR A 335 30.21 9.25 -5.66
N ARG A 336 30.27 7.92 -5.68
CA ARG A 336 30.88 7.11 -4.61
C ARG A 336 32.39 7.33 -4.47
N GLU A 337 33.11 7.34 -5.58
CA GLU A 337 34.57 7.54 -5.57
C GLU A 337 34.97 8.95 -5.11
N GLN A 338 34.20 9.97 -5.52
CA GLN A 338 34.43 11.34 -5.08
C GLN A 338 34.14 11.48 -3.58
N LEU A 339 33.08 10.83 -3.09
CA LEU A 339 32.74 10.81 -1.68
C LEU A 339 33.85 10.17 -0.84
N GLU A 340 34.35 9.00 -1.24
CA GLU A 340 35.45 8.33 -0.54
C GLU A 340 36.73 9.19 -0.48
N THR A 341 37.03 9.88 -1.59
CA THR A 341 38.15 10.82 -1.66
C THR A 341 37.98 12.00 -0.70
N LEU A 342 36.79 12.60 -0.63
CA LEU A 342 36.52 13.71 0.27
C LEU A 342 36.57 13.27 1.73
N VAL A 343 35.93 12.15 2.07
CA VAL A 343 35.89 11.62 3.45
C VAL A 343 37.30 11.38 4.00
N SER A 344 38.27 10.99 3.16
CA SER A 344 39.67 10.83 3.56
C SER A 344 40.41 12.11 3.95
N LYS A 345 39.85 13.29 3.61
CA LYS A 345 40.44 14.61 3.81
C LYS A 345 39.76 15.44 4.89
N LEU A 346 38.58 15.03 5.35
CA LEU A 346 37.83 15.72 6.39
C LEU A 346 38.56 15.62 7.74
N SER A 347 38.40 16.68 8.53
CA SER A 347 38.85 16.80 9.92
C SER A 347 38.07 15.91 10.89
N TYR A 348 36.93 15.37 10.46
CA TYR A 348 36.10 14.40 11.18
C TYR A 348 35.80 13.18 10.31
N ARG A 349 35.31 12.09 10.94
CA ARG A 349 34.95 10.84 10.24
C ARG A 349 33.43 10.64 10.22
N PRO A 350 32.73 10.90 9.11
CA PRO A 350 31.30 10.61 9.00
C PRO A 350 31.03 9.10 9.00
N ASP A 351 29.89 8.70 9.55
CA ASP A 351 29.34 7.36 9.39
C ASP A 351 28.48 7.30 8.13
N VAL A 352 28.89 6.53 7.12
CA VAL A 352 28.23 6.49 5.81
C VAL A 352 27.40 5.22 5.69
N LEU A 353 26.09 5.39 5.76
CA LEU A 353 25.10 4.32 5.75
C LEU A 353 24.47 4.16 4.36
N LYS A 354 24.17 2.91 4.01
CA LYS A 354 23.52 2.50 2.75
C LYS A 354 22.42 1.49 3.08
N ASN A 355 21.37 1.44 2.27
CA ASN A 355 20.27 0.47 2.42
C ASN A 355 19.67 0.44 3.83
N VAL A 356 19.47 1.63 4.42
CA VAL A 356 18.96 1.79 5.78
C VAL A 356 17.50 1.34 5.87
N GLU A 357 17.22 0.38 6.74
CA GLU A 357 15.85 -0.06 7.06
C GLU A 357 15.25 0.72 8.25
N HIS A 358 16.10 1.24 9.13
CA HIS A 358 15.72 1.91 10.39
C HIS A 358 15.92 3.44 10.33
N MET A 359 15.45 4.07 9.25
CA MET A 359 15.61 5.52 9.03
C MET A 359 15.03 6.36 10.18
N ALA A 360 13.88 5.95 10.71
CA ALA A 360 13.21 6.67 11.79
C ALA A 360 14.05 6.71 13.09
N ASP A 361 14.86 5.67 13.37
CA ASP A 361 15.77 5.65 14.52
C ASP A 361 16.91 6.66 14.32
N ILE A 362 17.55 6.65 13.15
CA ILE A 362 18.67 7.55 12.82
C ILE A 362 18.22 9.00 12.89
N LEU A 363 17.11 9.35 12.23
CA LEU A 363 16.58 10.71 12.26
C LEU A 363 16.14 11.11 13.67
N ALA A 364 15.59 10.17 14.45
CA ALA A 364 15.18 10.44 15.82
C ALA A 364 16.35 10.69 16.78
N GLU A 365 17.60 10.44 16.41
CA GLU A 365 18.78 10.77 17.23
C GLU A 365 19.46 12.09 16.82
N ALA A 366 19.11 12.64 15.66
CA ALA A 366 19.73 13.84 15.11
C ALA A 366 19.43 15.09 15.96
N ASP A 367 20.43 15.95 16.16
CA ASP A 367 20.20 17.29 16.70
C ASP A 367 19.85 18.29 15.59
N LEU A 368 20.31 18.02 14.36
CA LEU A 368 20.00 18.75 13.14
C LEU A 368 20.03 17.79 11.95
N VAL A 369 19.07 17.92 11.03
CA VAL A 369 19.05 17.15 9.77
C VAL A 369 19.25 18.09 8.59
N LEU A 370 20.21 17.80 7.71
CA LEU A 370 20.35 18.47 6.41
C LEU A 370 19.78 17.55 5.34
N CYS A 371 18.78 18.02 4.59
CA CYS A 371 18.09 17.21 3.59
C CYS A 371 17.66 18.01 2.36
N SER A 372 17.14 17.31 1.35
CA SER A 372 16.46 17.91 0.20
C SER A 372 14.99 18.23 0.49
N GLY A 373 14.33 18.97 -0.41
CA GLY A 373 12.92 19.36 -0.29
C GLY A 373 11.93 18.25 -0.69
N GLY A 374 12.11 17.05 -0.15
CA GLY A 374 11.27 15.87 -0.40
C GLY A 374 10.56 15.36 0.86
N MET A 375 10.10 14.10 0.85
CA MET A 375 9.33 13.51 1.98
C MET A 375 10.04 13.58 3.34
N THR A 376 11.38 13.62 3.35
CA THR A 376 12.20 13.73 4.57
C THR A 376 11.78 14.92 5.44
N VAL A 377 11.30 16.03 4.86
CA VAL A 377 10.88 17.21 5.66
C VAL A 377 9.66 16.89 6.55
N PHE A 378 8.77 16.00 6.11
CA PHE A 378 7.63 15.53 6.91
C PHE A 378 8.05 14.48 7.94
N GLU A 379 9.00 13.62 7.58
CA GLU A 379 9.58 12.62 8.48
C GLU A 379 10.24 13.29 9.70
N ILE A 380 11.11 14.30 9.47
CA ILE A 380 11.77 15.03 10.55
C ILE A 380 10.79 15.91 11.33
N ALA A 381 9.79 16.50 10.67
CA ALA A 381 8.74 17.24 11.35
C ALA A 381 7.96 16.33 12.32
N ALA A 382 7.57 15.13 11.89
CA ALA A 382 6.86 14.16 12.73
C ALA A 382 7.66 13.72 13.95
N LEU A 383 8.98 13.61 13.80
CA LEU A 383 9.91 13.27 14.88
C LEU A 383 10.27 14.48 15.77
N GLY A 384 9.81 15.68 15.43
CA GLY A 384 10.19 16.91 16.14
C GLY A 384 11.67 17.23 15.99
N ARG A 385 12.26 16.98 14.83
CA ARG A 385 13.69 17.13 14.56
C ARG A 385 13.95 18.37 13.68
N PRO A 386 14.82 19.31 14.11
CA PRO A 386 15.14 20.50 13.32
C PRO A 386 15.76 20.13 11.97
N GLY A 387 15.30 20.76 10.89
CA GLY A 387 15.80 20.54 9.54
C GLY A 387 16.43 21.78 8.89
N MET A 388 17.38 21.55 8.01
CA MET A 388 17.94 22.54 7.08
C MET A 388 17.83 21.97 5.67
N VAL A 389 17.18 22.71 4.77
CA VAL A 389 16.79 22.20 3.46
C VAL A 389 17.58 22.87 2.35
N LEU A 390 18.22 22.06 1.52
CA LEU A 390 18.88 22.46 0.27
C LEU A 390 18.16 21.79 -0.90
N CYS A 391 17.52 22.58 -1.75
CA CYS A 391 16.66 22.09 -2.81
C CYS A 391 17.45 21.57 -4.02
N GLN A 392 17.09 20.38 -4.50
CA GLN A 392 17.70 19.70 -5.66
C GLN A 392 17.23 20.26 -7.01
N ASN A 393 16.16 21.04 -7.05
CA ASN A 393 15.65 21.67 -8.27
C ASN A 393 14.63 22.78 -7.92
N ARG A 394 14.18 23.52 -8.95
CA ARG A 394 13.20 24.61 -8.80
C ARG A 394 11.88 24.16 -8.19
N ARG A 395 11.36 22.98 -8.54
CA ARG A 395 10.09 22.44 -8.00
C ARG A 395 10.20 22.17 -6.50
N GLU A 396 11.34 21.69 -6.00
CA GLU A 396 11.58 21.62 -4.55
C GLU A 396 11.61 23.02 -3.91
N ARG A 397 12.31 23.98 -4.53
CA ARG A 397 12.44 25.35 -4.01
C ARG A 397 11.07 26.02 -3.83
N GLU A 398 10.23 25.98 -4.85
CA GLU A 398 8.90 26.58 -4.83
C GLU A 398 8.05 26.02 -3.68
N ARG A 399 8.06 24.69 -3.49
CA ARG A 399 7.38 24.03 -2.36
C ARG A 399 7.97 24.44 -1.01
N MET A 400 9.30 24.56 -0.90
CA MET A 400 9.96 24.90 0.37
C MET A 400 9.83 26.37 0.76
N ASP A 401 9.55 27.27 -0.19
CA ASP A 401 9.20 28.66 0.10
C ASP A 401 7.85 28.77 0.85
N GLU A 402 6.97 27.78 0.70
CA GLU A 402 5.72 27.65 1.48
C GLU A 402 5.99 26.87 2.78
N PHE A 403 6.57 25.67 2.69
CA PHE A 403 6.74 24.76 3.83
C PHE A 403 7.59 25.36 4.96
N SER A 404 8.62 26.13 4.63
CA SER A 404 9.48 26.78 5.65
C SER A 404 8.73 27.76 6.55
N ARG A 405 7.55 28.25 6.14
CA ARG A 405 6.71 29.16 6.94
C ARG A 405 6.15 28.49 8.20
N TYR A 406 6.06 27.16 8.24
CA TYR A 406 5.69 26.43 9.45
C TYR A 406 6.79 26.50 10.53
N GLY A 407 8.02 26.86 10.17
CA GLY A 407 9.13 27.04 11.10
C GLY A 407 9.73 25.73 11.64
N SER A 408 9.39 24.58 11.05
CA SER A 408 10.01 23.28 11.37
C SER A 408 11.39 23.10 10.71
N VAL A 409 11.64 23.83 9.62
CA VAL A 409 12.88 23.75 8.83
C VAL A 409 13.37 25.14 8.44
N GLU A 410 14.69 25.27 8.25
CA GLU A 410 15.31 26.42 7.61
C GLU A 410 15.55 26.12 6.12
N HIS A 411 14.94 26.89 5.21
CA HIS A 411 15.13 26.73 3.76
C HIS A 411 16.28 27.62 3.27
N LEU A 412 17.34 27.02 2.73
CA LEU A 412 18.52 27.75 2.23
C LEU A 412 18.42 28.13 0.75
N GLY A 413 17.49 27.53 0.00
CA GLY A 413 17.34 27.76 -1.44
C GLY A 413 17.82 26.57 -2.28
N LEU A 414 18.14 26.85 -3.55
CA LEU A 414 18.69 25.85 -4.47
C LEU A 414 20.10 25.47 -4.05
N GLY A 415 20.37 24.17 -3.94
CA GLY A 415 21.68 23.65 -3.54
C GLY A 415 22.83 24.14 -4.43
N THR A 416 22.58 24.41 -5.71
CA THR A 416 23.54 25.04 -6.64
C THR A 416 23.94 26.46 -6.25
N ASP A 417 23.03 27.21 -5.62
CA ASP A 417 23.15 28.65 -5.43
C ASP A 417 23.76 29.01 -4.06
N VAL A 418 23.67 28.09 -3.09
CA VAL A 418 24.15 28.30 -1.71
C VAL A 418 25.61 27.87 -1.60
N SER A 419 26.50 28.68 -1.03
CA SER A 419 27.92 28.29 -0.88
C SER A 419 28.16 27.28 0.26
N VAL A 420 29.33 26.62 0.25
CA VAL A 420 29.77 25.73 1.34
C VAL A 420 29.87 26.51 2.66
N GLU A 421 30.42 27.72 2.61
CA GLU A 421 30.57 28.61 3.75
C GLU A 421 29.21 29.05 4.31
N GLU A 422 28.22 29.27 3.45
CA GLU A 422 26.86 29.59 3.87
C GLU A 422 26.23 28.41 4.61
N ILE A 423 26.30 27.19 4.07
CA ILE A 423 25.81 25.98 4.74
C ILE A 423 26.45 25.84 6.12
N GLY A 424 27.78 25.96 6.21
CA GLY A 424 28.52 25.81 7.46
C GLY A 424 28.18 26.89 8.49
N ARG A 425 27.97 28.14 8.05
CA ARG A 425 27.54 29.25 8.89
C ARG A 425 26.16 29.00 9.50
N HIS A 426 25.18 28.61 8.68
CA HIS A 426 23.82 28.32 9.15
C HIS A 426 23.81 27.09 10.06
N ALA A 427 24.52 26.01 9.70
CA ALA A 427 24.57 24.79 10.50
C ALA A 427 25.18 25.06 11.88
N ARG A 428 26.29 25.82 11.93
CA ARG A 428 26.92 26.23 13.20
C ARG A 428 26.01 27.09 14.05
N ALA A 429 25.26 28.02 13.45
CA ALA A 429 24.31 28.86 14.16
C ALA A 429 23.21 28.02 14.80
N LEU A 430 22.56 27.15 14.01
CA LEU A 430 21.52 26.27 14.51
C LEU A 430 22.02 25.26 15.55
N LEU A 431 23.23 24.71 15.42
CA LEU A 431 23.81 23.77 16.40
C LEU A 431 24.18 24.43 17.74
N LYS A 432 24.35 25.75 17.78
CA LYS A 432 24.58 26.50 19.03
C LYS A 432 23.30 27.08 19.65
N ASP A 433 22.25 27.28 18.86
CA ASP A 433 21.00 27.85 19.33
C ASP A 433 19.99 26.76 19.74
N ARG A 434 20.05 26.36 21.01
CA ARG A 434 19.08 25.42 21.60
C ARG A 434 17.63 25.91 21.42
N ASP A 435 17.39 27.20 21.62
CA ASP A 435 16.02 27.72 21.64
C ASP A 435 15.42 27.75 20.23
N ALA A 436 16.23 28.04 19.21
CA ALA A 436 15.81 27.86 17.82
C ALA A 436 15.47 26.41 17.50
N ARG A 437 16.34 25.45 17.87
CA ARG A 437 16.07 24.01 17.68
C ARG A 437 14.81 23.56 18.42
N GLN A 438 14.59 24.05 19.64
CA GLN A 438 13.39 23.75 20.41
C GLN A 438 12.12 24.28 19.72
N ARG A 439 12.15 25.53 19.23
CA ARG A 439 11.02 26.09 18.46
C ARG A 439 10.73 25.29 17.20
N MET A 440 11.76 24.88 16.45
CA MET A 440 11.62 24.06 15.24
C MET A 440 11.05 22.68 15.56
N SER A 441 11.54 22.05 16.64
CA SER A 441 11.06 20.76 17.13
C SER A 441 9.55 20.80 17.43
N GLU A 442 9.12 21.79 18.21
CA GLU A 442 7.72 21.96 18.58
C GLU A 442 6.84 22.32 17.38
N ALA A 443 7.36 23.13 16.44
CA ALA A 443 6.66 23.45 15.21
C ALA A 443 6.43 22.20 14.35
N GLY A 444 7.47 21.38 14.15
CA GLY A 444 7.36 20.12 13.40
C GLY A 444 6.36 19.15 14.02
N ALA A 445 6.45 18.92 15.33
CA ALA A 445 5.58 17.98 16.04
C ALA A 445 4.10 18.42 16.05
N ARG A 446 3.82 19.74 15.97
CA ARG A 446 2.46 20.26 15.76
C ARG A 446 1.99 20.13 14.32
N LEU A 447 2.92 20.24 13.36
CA LEU A 447 2.61 20.23 11.94
C LEU A 447 2.25 18.83 11.42
N VAL A 448 3.03 17.83 11.82
CA VAL A 448 2.88 16.45 11.34
C VAL A 448 2.73 15.50 12.53
N ASP A 449 1.54 14.94 12.69
CA ASP A 449 1.23 13.97 13.76
C ASP A 449 1.41 12.49 13.31
N ALA A 450 1.94 12.28 12.11
CA ALA A 450 2.11 10.99 11.45
C ALA A 450 0.83 10.16 11.25
N ARG A 451 -0.37 10.76 11.33
CA ARG A 451 -1.65 10.08 11.10
C ARG A 451 -2.17 10.20 9.67
N GLY A 452 -1.38 10.70 8.72
CA GLY A 452 -1.80 10.91 7.33
C GLY A 452 -2.36 9.63 6.69
N ALA A 453 -1.68 8.49 6.85
CA ALA A 453 -2.15 7.19 6.34
C ALA A 453 -3.55 6.81 6.90
N THR A 454 -3.79 7.07 8.19
CA THR A 454 -5.10 6.85 8.83
C THR A 454 -6.15 7.81 8.29
N ARG A 455 -5.81 9.08 8.07
CA ARG A 455 -6.73 10.06 7.46
C ARG A 455 -7.13 9.66 6.05
N VAL A 456 -6.18 9.18 5.24
CA VAL A 456 -6.46 8.64 3.90
C VAL A 456 -7.50 7.52 3.99
N TYR A 457 -7.31 6.56 4.90
CA TYR A 457 -8.32 5.51 5.13
C TYR A 457 -9.70 6.07 5.51
N GLU A 458 -9.79 7.04 6.42
CA GLU A 458 -11.08 7.63 6.83
C GLU A 458 -11.78 8.36 5.67
N VAL A 459 -11.01 8.95 4.75
CA VAL A 459 -11.52 9.53 3.51
C VAL A 459 -12.00 8.42 2.56
N MET A 460 -11.20 7.36 2.36
CA MET A 460 -11.57 6.21 1.53
C MET A 460 -12.90 5.58 1.97
N LYS A 461 -13.12 5.45 3.28
CA LYS A 461 -14.36 4.90 3.84
C LYS A 461 -15.59 5.73 3.43
N LYS A 462 -15.45 7.05 3.31
CA LYS A 462 -16.54 7.92 2.83
C LYS A 462 -16.80 7.73 1.33
N ALA A 463 -15.77 7.45 0.54
CA ALA A 463 -15.91 7.20 -0.90
C ALA A 463 -16.42 5.81 -1.25
N GLY A 464 -16.19 4.78 -0.42
CA GLY A 464 -16.84 3.47 -0.57
C GLY A 464 -18.37 3.57 -0.68
N ASN A 465 -18.96 4.64 -0.11
CA ASN A 465 -20.39 4.96 -0.17
C ASN A 465 -20.84 5.69 -1.45
N LYS A 466 -19.91 6.04 -2.35
CA LYS A 466 -20.16 6.82 -3.58
C LYS A 466 -20.08 5.99 -4.87
N GLY A 467 -20.00 4.66 -4.76
CA GLY A 467 -20.07 3.74 -5.91
C GLY A 467 -21.30 4.00 -6.81
N PRO A 468 -21.25 3.61 -8.09
CA PRO A 468 -22.13 4.13 -9.13
C PRO A 468 -23.60 3.89 -8.79
N ALA A 469 -24.35 5.00 -8.63
CA ALA A 469 -25.79 5.19 -8.88
C ALA A 469 -26.80 4.07 -8.57
N ASN A 470 -26.48 3.06 -7.77
CA ASN A 470 -27.36 1.97 -7.36
C ASN A 470 -27.24 1.74 -5.85
N GLY A 471 -27.68 2.74 -5.08
CA GLY A 471 -28.52 2.50 -3.91
C GLY A 471 -27.95 1.86 -2.64
N GLY A 472 -26.63 1.71 -2.47
CA GLY A 472 -26.05 1.18 -1.22
C GLY A 472 -25.46 2.26 -0.31
N ARG A 473 -26.26 2.93 0.54
CA ARG A 473 -25.70 3.68 1.68
C ARG A 473 -25.11 2.67 2.67
N TRP A 474 -23.87 2.87 3.09
CA TRP A 474 -23.25 2.12 4.17
C TRP A 474 -23.72 2.67 5.51
N LEU A 475 -24.83 2.16 6.03
CA LEU A 475 -25.20 2.25 7.44
C LEU A 475 -25.96 0.98 7.83
#